data_AF-A0AAJ2RGF0-F1
#
_entry.id   AF-A0AAJ2RGF0-F1
#
_cell.length_a   1.000
_cell.length_b   1.000
_cell.length_c   1.000
_cell.angle_alpha   90.00
_cell.angle_beta   90.00
_cell.angle_gamma   90.00
#
_symmetry.space_group_name_H-M   'P 1'
#
loop_
_entity.id
_entity.type
_entity.pdbx_description
1 polymer ?
#
loop_
_entity_poly.entity_id
_entity_poly.type
_entity_poly.pdbx_seq_one_letter_code
_entity_poly.pdbx_strand_id
1 'polypeptide(L)'
;MIIEFFDRLNLSSENCLSFLSTKKEILDKLKEKWKVIYNQPKPLRWLPEKDEESCIWVWDCLKEKIGRMSVFETPSNFIKMFKPSDNMERYLAICVTCDLWNESLDSKKLLMINLNKAWNQRKLRKLRTDKKAINCYLRNETKERLDKLAMYYEMRISDVLEKLINERYKKVNDEM
;
A
#
# COMPACT_ATOMS: atom_id res chain seq x y z
N MET A 1 10.67 -12.76 26.56
CA MET A 1 9.75 -12.98 25.42
C MET A 1 10.44 -13.30 24.08
N ILE A 2 11.44 -12.56 23.55
CA ILE A 2 12.26 -13.04 22.40
C ILE A 2 13.58 -13.70 22.86
N ILE A 3 14.24 -13.11 23.84
CA ILE A 3 15.51 -13.63 24.40
C ILE A 3 15.26 -15.02 25.02
N GLU A 4 14.22 -15.14 25.85
CA GLU A 4 13.77 -16.43 26.40
C GLU A 4 13.35 -17.46 25.36
N PHE A 5 12.95 -17.05 24.14
CA PHE A 5 12.67 -17.98 23.04
C PHE A 5 13.98 -18.56 22.49
N PHE A 6 14.96 -17.70 22.21
CA PHE A 6 16.30 -18.12 21.79
C PHE A 6 17.05 -18.91 22.87
N ASP A 7 16.78 -18.65 24.14
CA ASP A 7 17.34 -19.41 25.25
C ASP A 7 16.66 -20.76 25.45
N ARG A 8 15.41 -20.93 24.99
CA ARG A 8 14.68 -22.20 25.01
C ARG A 8 15.00 -23.13 23.84
N LEU A 9 15.63 -22.65 22.77
CA LEU A 9 16.20 -23.50 21.71
C LEU A 9 17.38 -24.36 22.21
N ASN A 10 17.83 -24.16 23.46
CA ASN A 10 18.92 -24.90 24.14
C ASN A 10 18.49 -26.29 24.66
N LEU A 11 17.96 -27.19 23.82
CA LEU A 11 17.63 -28.55 24.28
C LEU A 11 18.13 -29.63 23.33
N SER A 12 19.45 -29.85 23.34
CA SER A 12 20.05 -31.19 23.36
C SER A 12 21.57 -31.04 23.54
N SER A 13 22.05 -31.43 24.71
CA SER A 13 23.46 -31.42 25.11
C SER A 13 24.23 -32.47 24.32
N GLU A 14 25.23 -32.04 23.55
CA GLU A 14 26.48 -32.80 23.34
C GLU A 14 27.63 -31.95 22.77
N ASN A 15 27.39 -30.72 22.28
CA ASN A 15 28.47 -29.80 21.87
C ASN A 15 28.19 -28.32 22.22
N CYS A 16 28.18 -27.99 23.53
CA CYS A 16 27.87 -26.64 24.02
C CYS A 16 28.81 -25.53 23.51
N LEU A 17 30.10 -25.78 23.33
CA LEU A 17 31.05 -24.75 22.89
C LEU A 17 30.87 -24.36 21.42
N SER A 18 30.73 -25.34 20.53
CA SER A 18 30.45 -25.08 19.12
C SER A 18 29.08 -24.42 18.97
N PHE A 19 28.08 -24.89 19.71
CA PHE A 19 26.74 -24.30 19.72
C PHE A 19 26.71 -22.85 20.22
N LEU A 20 27.47 -22.50 21.27
CA LEU A 20 27.58 -21.12 21.75
C LEU A 20 28.24 -20.21 20.70
N SER A 21 29.28 -20.69 20.02
CA SER A 21 29.90 -19.95 18.92
C SER A 21 28.94 -19.78 17.73
N THR A 22 28.16 -20.81 17.39
CA THR A 22 27.13 -20.75 16.34
C THR A 22 25.99 -19.80 16.72
N LYS A 23 25.52 -19.83 17.98
CA LYS A 23 24.50 -18.89 18.49
C LYS A 23 25.00 -17.45 18.37
N LYS A 24 26.23 -17.19 18.78
CA LYS A 24 26.85 -15.86 18.67
C LYS A 24 26.94 -15.42 17.21
N GLU A 25 27.40 -16.29 16.32
CA GLU A 25 27.49 -16.00 14.89
C GLU A 25 26.11 -15.70 14.26
N ILE A 26 25.08 -16.46 14.64
CA ILE A 26 23.69 -16.21 14.18
C ILE A 26 23.19 -14.86 14.69
N LEU A 27 23.40 -14.55 15.98
CA LEU A 27 23.01 -13.27 16.56
C LEU A 27 23.73 -12.10 15.89
N ASP A 28 25.03 -12.22 15.63
CA ASP A 28 25.81 -11.20 14.94
C ASP A 28 25.32 -11.02 13.50
N LYS A 29 25.01 -12.10 12.78
CA LYS A 29 24.40 -12.04 11.44
C LYS A 29 23.02 -11.36 11.46
N LEU A 30 22.17 -11.68 12.43
CA LEU A 30 20.86 -11.04 12.58
C LEU A 30 21.01 -9.55 12.92
N LYS A 31 21.97 -9.21 13.77
CA LYS A 31 22.27 -7.82 14.16
C LYS A 31 22.73 -6.99 12.96
N GLU A 32 23.64 -7.51 12.15
CA GLU A 32 24.10 -6.82 10.94
C GLU A 32 22.96 -6.66 9.91
N LYS A 33 22.15 -7.70 9.71
CA LYS A 33 20.94 -7.58 8.86
C LYS A 33 19.97 -6.52 9.37
N TRP A 34 19.70 -6.52 10.68
CA TRP A 34 18.80 -5.55 11.29
C TRP A 34 19.35 -4.12 11.19
N LYS A 35 20.66 -3.93 11.37
CA LYS A 35 21.32 -2.64 11.21
C LYS A 35 21.13 -2.07 9.80
N VAL A 36 21.21 -2.92 8.77
CA VAL A 36 20.92 -2.51 7.39
C VAL A 36 19.46 -2.07 7.26
N ILE A 37 18.51 -2.89 7.71
CA ILE A 37 17.06 -2.60 7.62
C ILE A 37 16.70 -1.32 8.37
N TYR A 38 17.18 -1.18 9.60
CA TYR A 38 16.91 -0.04 10.48
C TYR A 38 17.37 1.30 9.88
N ASN A 39 18.50 1.28 9.15
CA ASN A 39 19.03 2.46 8.48
C ASN A 39 18.30 2.78 7.16
N GLN A 40 17.43 1.91 6.66
CA GLN A 40 16.63 2.21 5.48
C GLN A 40 15.40 3.07 5.83
N PRO A 41 14.92 3.89 4.88
CA PRO A 41 13.64 4.56 5.02
C PRO A 41 12.53 3.56 5.36
N LYS A 42 11.69 3.90 6.35
CA LYS A 42 10.49 3.11 6.67
C LYS A 42 9.73 2.76 5.39
N PRO A 43 9.43 1.46 5.15
CA PRO A 43 8.64 1.06 4.00
C PRO A 43 7.26 1.71 4.09
N LEU A 44 6.67 2.06 2.94
CA LEU A 44 5.30 2.58 2.84
C LEU A 44 5.02 3.79 3.76
N ARG A 45 5.87 4.83 3.70
CA ARG A 45 5.67 6.10 4.47
C ARG A 45 4.26 6.72 4.36
N TRP A 46 3.53 6.43 3.28
CA TRP A 46 2.17 6.92 3.05
C TRP A 46 1.09 6.15 3.81
N LEU A 47 1.39 4.97 4.35
CA LEU A 47 0.45 4.10 5.05
C LEU A 47 0.33 4.52 6.52
N PRO A 48 -0.81 5.06 6.97
CA PRO A 48 -1.01 5.42 8.37
C PRO A 48 -1.25 4.18 9.22
N GLU A 49 -0.58 4.07 10.37
CA GLU A 49 -0.75 2.94 11.30
C GLU A 49 -2.20 2.79 11.80
N LYS A 50 -2.92 3.90 11.99
CA LYS A 50 -4.30 3.91 12.52
C LYS A 50 -5.38 3.72 11.45
N ASP A 51 -5.01 3.76 10.17
CA ASP A 51 -5.97 3.60 9.08
C ASP A 51 -6.15 2.11 8.77
N GLU A 52 -7.13 1.51 9.44
CA GLU A 52 -7.40 0.08 9.33
C GLU A 52 -7.73 -0.33 7.89
N GLU A 53 -8.48 0.49 7.17
CA GLU A 53 -8.86 0.13 5.82
C GLU A 53 -7.64 0.06 4.89
N SER A 54 -6.76 1.07 4.99
CA SER A 54 -5.50 1.05 4.24
C SER A 54 -4.69 -0.20 4.57
N CYS A 55 -4.58 -0.55 5.85
CA CYS A 55 -3.81 -1.70 6.29
C CYS A 55 -4.42 -3.04 5.82
N ILE A 56 -5.75 -3.21 5.88
CA ILE A 56 -6.44 -4.38 5.32
C ILE A 56 -6.10 -4.52 3.85
N TRP A 57 -6.29 -3.46 3.08
CA TRP A 57 -6.10 -3.51 1.63
C TRP A 57 -4.65 -3.80 1.25
N VAL A 58 -3.67 -3.18 1.92
CA VAL A 58 -2.25 -3.46 1.66
C VAL A 58 -1.91 -4.90 2.02
N TRP A 59 -2.37 -5.41 3.16
CA TRP A 59 -2.13 -6.79 3.57
C TRP A 59 -2.70 -7.80 2.57
N ASP A 60 -3.91 -7.56 2.05
CA ASP A 60 -4.52 -8.38 1.02
C ASP A 60 -3.72 -8.35 -0.29
N CYS A 61 -3.26 -7.17 -0.72
CA CYS A 61 -2.40 -7.04 -1.90
C CYS A 61 -1.07 -7.80 -1.75
N LEU A 62 -0.49 -7.79 -0.55
CA LEU A 62 0.76 -8.52 -0.26
C LEU A 62 0.52 -10.02 -0.27
N LYS A 63 -0.55 -10.53 0.36
CA LYS A 63 -0.97 -11.94 0.27
C LYS A 63 -1.11 -12.41 -1.18
N GLU A 64 -1.77 -11.61 -2.02
CA GLU A 64 -1.99 -11.95 -3.42
C GLU A 64 -0.72 -11.94 -4.27
N LYS A 65 0.21 -11.02 -4.01
CA LYS A 65 1.45 -10.91 -4.80
C LYS A 65 2.50 -11.91 -4.34
N ILE A 66 2.69 -12.02 -3.03
CA ILE A 66 3.75 -12.82 -2.40
C ILE A 66 3.30 -14.27 -2.22
N GLY A 67 2.01 -14.52 -2.03
CA GLY A 67 1.47 -15.89 -1.98
C GLY A 67 1.73 -16.70 -3.26
N ARG A 68 1.91 -16.00 -4.39
CA ARG A 68 2.29 -16.56 -5.69
C ARG A 68 3.79 -16.76 -5.89
N MET A 69 4.63 -16.24 -4.98
CA MET A 69 6.08 -16.44 -4.98
C MET A 69 6.43 -17.82 -4.43
N SER A 70 7.60 -18.35 -4.82
CA SER A 70 8.09 -19.67 -4.40
C SER A 70 8.12 -19.79 -2.87
N VAL A 71 7.73 -20.95 -2.34
CA VAL A 71 7.62 -21.21 -0.89
C VAL A 71 8.98 -21.09 -0.18
N PHE A 72 10.09 -21.19 -0.91
CA PHE A 72 11.45 -21.07 -0.39
C PHE A 72 11.89 -19.63 -0.13
N GLU A 73 11.06 -18.63 -0.46
CA GLU A 73 11.35 -17.22 -0.22
C GLU A 73 10.77 -16.76 1.12
N THR A 74 11.62 -16.15 1.95
CA THR A 74 11.33 -15.74 3.33
C THR A 74 10.02 -14.95 3.53
N PRO A 75 9.62 -14.01 2.66
CA PRO A 75 8.35 -13.30 2.79
C PRO A 75 7.12 -14.20 2.60
N SER A 76 7.21 -15.20 1.71
CA SER A 76 6.10 -16.09 1.35
C SER A 76 5.70 -16.98 2.52
N ASN A 77 6.69 -17.50 3.24
CA ASN A 77 6.42 -18.31 4.43
C ASN A 77 5.78 -17.49 5.56
N PHE A 78 6.29 -16.28 5.84
CA PHE A 78 5.76 -15.42 6.89
C PHE A 78 4.28 -15.09 6.66
N ILE A 79 3.92 -14.66 5.46
CA ILE A 79 2.54 -14.26 5.14
C ILE A 79 1.56 -15.42 5.18
N LYS A 80 2.00 -16.64 4.84
CA LYS A 80 1.16 -17.84 4.93
C LYS A 80 0.92 -18.27 6.38
N MET A 81 1.93 -18.12 7.23
CA MET A 81 1.85 -18.53 8.64
C MET A 81 1.20 -17.48 9.54
N PHE A 82 1.42 -16.20 9.28
CA PHE A 82 0.98 -15.12 10.15
C PHE A 82 -0.43 -14.63 9.81
N LYS A 83 -1.31 -14.63 10.82
CA LYS A 83 -2.68 -14.12 10.71
C LYS A 83 -2.86 -12.99 11.73
N PRO A 84 -2.78 -11.72 11.31
CA PRO A 84 -2.95 -10.59 12.23
C PRO A 84 -4.37 -10.57 12.81
N SER A 85 -4.48 -10.45 14.12
CA SER A 85 -5.74 -10.41 14.87
C SER A 85 -6.30 -8.99 15.00
N ASP A 86 -5.42 -7.98 15.09
CA ASP A 86 -5.79 -6.57 15.13
C ASP A 86 -5.09 -5.74 14.03
N ASN A 87 -5.44 -4.45 13.95
CA ASN A 87 -4.87 -3.55 12.96
C ASN A 87 -3.40 -3.21 13.21
N MET A 88 -2.96 -3.14 14.47
CA MET A 88 -1.57 -2.86 14.82
C MET A 88 -0.67 -4.03 14.39
N GLU A 89 -1.06 -5.26 14.69
CA GLU A 89 -0.42 -6.48 14.22
C GLU A 89 -0.39 -6.53 12.69
N ARG A 90 -1.45 -6.08 12.02
CA ARG A 90 -1.50 -6.01 10.55
C ARG A 90 -0.49 -5.01 10.00
N TYR A 91 -0.42 -3.81 10.58
CA TYR A 91 0.56 -2.79 10.22
C TYR A 91 1.99 -3.32 10.40
N LEU A 92 2.28 -3.93 11.56
CA LEU A 92 3.58 -4.52 11.83
C LEU A 92 3.90 -5.67 10.86
N ALA A 93 2.94 -6.53 10.55
CA ALA A 93 3.11 -7.62 9.59
C ALA A 93 3.42 -7.11 8.17
N ILE A 94 2.81 -5.99 7.75
CA ILE A 94 3.14 -5.31 6.51
C ILE A 94 4.60 -4.83 6.54
N CYS A 95 5.03 -4.17 7.61
CA CYS A 95 6.42 -3.73 7.77
C CYS A 95 7.39 -4.92 7.71
N VAL A 96 7.14 -5.96 8.50
CA VAL A 96 7.95 -7.19 8.54
C VAL A 96 8.04 -7.81 7.14
N THR A 97 6.92 -7.91 6.43
CA THR A 97 6.90 -8.42 5.05
C THR A 97 7.79 -7.61 4.12
N CYS A 98 7.76 -6.29 4.23
CA CYS A 98 8.61 -5.40 3.44
C CYS A 98 10.09 -5.54 3.83
N ASP A 99 10.39 -5.74 5.10
CA ASP A 99 11.75 -5.87 5.63
C ASP A 99 12.37 -7.24 5.28
N LEU A 100 11.55 -8.29 5.24
CA LEU A 100 11.94 -9.65 4.83
C LEU A 100 12.10 -9.79 3.31
N TRP A 101 11.68 -8.79 2.52
CA TRP A 101 11.77 -8.83 1.06
C TRP A 101 13.23 -8.93 0.60
N ASN A 102 13.59 -10.09 0.06
CA ASN A 102 14.96 -10.50 -0.23
C ASN A 102 15.33 -10.49 -1.72
N GLU A 103 14.40 -10.15 -2.63
CA GLU A 103 14.74 -9.94 -4.04
C GLU A 103 15.56 -8.65 -4.25
N SER A 104 15.72 -8.25 -5.52
CA SER A 104 16.37 -6.99 -5.89
C SER A 104 15.73 -5.77 -5.21
N LEU A 105 16.57 -4.79 -4.88
CA LEU A 105 16.13 -3.52 -4.32
C LEU A 105 15.14 -2.80 -5.24
N ASP A 106 15.26 -3.00 -6.56
CA ASP A 106 14.39 -2.39 -7.55
C ASP A 106 13.01 -3.05 -7.60
N SER A 107 12.93 -4.37 -7.48
CA SER A 107 11.64 -5.08 -7.32
C SER A 107 10.89 -4.58 -6.10
N LYS A 108 11.59 -4.44 -4.96
CA LYS A 108 11.01 -3.91 -3.72
C LYS A 108 10.49 -2.49 -3.91
N LYS A 109 11.31 -1.59 -4.48
CA LYS A 109 10.90 -0.20 -4.76
C LYS A 109 9.68 -0.14 -5.68
N LEU A 110 9.69 -0.91 -6.76
CA LEU A 110 8.60 -0.96 -7.73
C LEU A 110 7.30 -1.42 -7.09
N LEU A 111 7.36 -2.45 -6.23
CA LEU A 111 6.21 -2.90 -5.45
C LEU A 111 5.62 -1.77 -4.60
N MET A 112 6.46 -1.06 -3.83
CA MET A 112 6.00 0.02 -2.94
C MET A 112 5.37 1.17 -3.73
N ILE A 113 5.96 1.54 -4.87
CA ILE A 113 5.41 2.56 -5.78
C ILE A 113 4.05 2.12 -6.31
N ASN A 114 3.93 0.87 -6.74
CA ASN A 114 2.69 0.34 -7.30
C ASN A 114 1.57 0.26 -6.24
N LEU A 115 1.90 -0.11 -5.00
CA LEU A 115 0.94 -0.11 -3.89
C LEU A 115 0.42 1.31 -3.63
N ASN A 116 1.31 2.31 -3.57
CA ASN A 116 0.90 3.71 -3.37
C ASN A 116 -0.02 4.20 -4.50
N LYS A 117 0.35 3.94 -5.77
CA LYS A 117 -0.47 4.33 -6.93
C LYS A 117 -1.85 3.70 -6.89
N ALA A 118 -1.92 2.39 -6.65
CA ALA A 118 -3.18 1.65 -6.59
C ALA A 118 -4.06 2.11 -5.41
N TRP A 119 -3.47 2.40 -4.25
CA TRP A 119 -4.21 2.95 -3.11
C TRP A 119 -4.80 4.33 -3.42
N ASN A 120 -4.01 5.25 -3.97
CA ASN A 120 -4.50 6.57 -4.36
C ASN A 120 -5.61 6.49 -5.41
N GLN A 121 -5.49 5.56 -6.37
CA GLN A 121 -6.55 5.32 -7.34
C GLN A 121 -7.83 4.78 -6.67
N ARG A 122 -7.71 3.85 -5.72
CA ARG A 122 -8.84 3.35 -4.93
C ARG A 122 -9.53 4.47 -4.15
N LYS A 123 -8.75 5.33 -3.47
CA LYS A 123 -9.27 6.50 -2.74
C LYS A 123 -10.03 7.45 -3.66
N LEU A 124 -9.48 7.74 -4.84
CA LEU A 124 -10.14 8.58 -5.85
C LEU A 124 -11.45 7.96 -6.38
N ARG A 125 -11.49 6.63 -6.59
CA ARG A 125 -12.71 5.94 -7.04
C ARG A 125 -13.83 6.03 -6.01
N LYS A 126 -13.51 5.87 -4.73
CA LYS A 126 -14.50 6.00 -3.65
C LYS A 126 -15.10 7.39 -3.53
N LEU A 127 -14.27 8.42 -3.68
CA LEU A 127 -14.71 9.81 -3.67
C LEU A 127 -15.62 10.16 -4.87
N ARG A 128 -15.66 9.32 -5.90
CA ARG A 128 -16.44 9.52 -7.14
C ARG A 128 -17.65 8.60 -7.22
N THR A 129 -18.09 7.99 -6.13
CA THR A 129 -19.23 7.05 -6.14
C THR A 129 -20.55 7.70 -6.55
N ASP A 130 -20.67 9.01 -6.35
CA ASP A 130 -21.77 9.89 -6.79
C ASP A 130 -21.54 10.51 -8.18
N LYS A 131 -20.34 10.35 -8.75
CA LYS A 131 -19.94 11.02 -10.00
C LYS A 131 -19.90 10.03 -11.16
N LYS A 132 -20.72 10.27 -12.17
CA LYS A 132 -20.70 9.51 -13.42
C LYS A 132 -19.78 10.21 -14.43
N ALA A 133 -18.81 9.47 -14.97
CA ALA A 133 -17.96 9.99 -16.03
C ALA A 133 -18.80 10.25 -17.30
N ILE A 134 -18.71 11.46 -17.85
CA ILE A 134 -19.31 11.82 -19.14
C ILE A 134 -18.21 11.75 -20.19
N ASN A 135 -18.14 10.63 -20.91
CA ASN A 135 -17.31 10.53 -22.10
C ASN A 135 -18.13 11.06 -23.28
N CYS A 136 -17.79 12.24 -23.78
CA CYS A 136 -18.49 12.85 -24.92
C CYS A 136 -17.50 13.47 -25.89
N TYR A 137 -17.93 13.54 -27.15
CA TYR A 137 -17.23 14.27 -28.19
C TYR A 137 -17.99 15.56 -28.46
N LEU A 138 -17.30 16.69 -28.34
CA LEU A 138 -17.81 18.01 -28.68
C LEU A 138 -17.13 18.50 -29.95
N ARG A 139 -17.81 19.34 -30.74
CA ARG A 139 -17.15 20.05 -31.83
C ARG A 139 -16.04 20.94 -31.25
N ASN A 140 -14.94 21.12 -31.99
CA ASN A 140 -13.79 21.90 -31.54
C ASN A 140 -14.20 23.29 -31.04
N GLU A 141 -15.02 24.01 -31.81
CA GLU A 141 -15.52 25.33 -31.45
C GLU A 141 -16.32 25.33 -30.14
N THR A 142 -17.16 24.31 -29.91
CA THR A 142 -17.93 24.16 -28.66
C THR A 142 -17.01 23.91 -27.47
N LYS A 143 -15.96 23.10 -27.66
CA LYS A 143 -14.96 22.83 -26.63
C LYS A 143 -14.16 24.09 -26.29
N GLU A 144 -13.77 24.89 -27.29
CA GLU A 144 -13.09 26.17 -27.05
C GLU A 144 -13.95 27.16 -26.27
N ARG A 145 -15.25 27.24 -26.57
CA ARG A 145 -16.19 28.05 -25.79
C ARG A 145 -16.28 27.56 -24.35
N LEU A 146 -16.31 26.23 -24.14
CA LEU A 146 -16.34 25.63 -22.82
C LEU A 146 -15.03 25.89 -22.03
N ASP A 147 -13.87 25.85 -22.68
CA ASP A 147 -12.58 26.20 -22.08
C ASP A 147 -12.55 27.67 -21.62
N LYS A 148 -13.05 28.60 -22.45
CA LYS A 148 -13.14 30.02 -22.10
C LYS A 148 -14.05 30.24 -20.89
N LEU A 149 -15.17 29.52 -20.81
CA LEU A 149 -16.06 29.56 -19.65
C LEU A 149 -15.39 29.00 -18.39
N ALA A 150 -14.63 27.91 -18.52
CA ALA A 150 -13.86 27.34 -17.41
C ALA A 150 -12.82 28.33 -16.87
N MET A 151 -12.12 29.05 -17.76
CA MET A 151 -11.20 30.12 -17.37
C MET A 151 -11.93 31.28 -16.68
N TYR A 152 -13.05 31.74 -17.26
CA TYR A 152 -13.81 32.86 -16.73
C TYR A 152 -14.40 32.59 -15.33
N TYR A 153 -14.91 31.37 -15.10
CA TYR A 153 -15.45 30.97 -13.80
C TYR A 153 -14.41 30.43 -12.82
N GLU A 154 -13.14 30.30 -13.22
CA GLU A 154 -12.08 29.63 -12.45
C GLU A 154 -12.47 28.20 -11.99
N MET A 155 -13.20 27.48 -12.84
CA MET A 155 -13.76 26.15 -12.56
C MET A 155 -13.14 25.09 -13.46
N ARG A 156 -13.20 23.82 -13.05
CA ARG A 156 -12.85 22.72 -13.96
C ARG A 156 -13.93 22.60 -15.05
N ILE A 157 -13.52 22.15 -16.23
CA ILE A 157 -14.44 21.92 -17.37
C ILE A 157 -15.64 21.04 -16.97
N SER A 158 -15.42 20.00 -16.16
CA SER A 158 -16.47 19.14 -15.62
C SER A 158 -17.52 19.92 -14.83
N ASP A 159 -17.07 20.86 -14.01
CA ASP A 159 -17.90 21.59 -13.06
C ASP A 159 -18.69 22.68 -13.80
N VAL A 160 -18.09 23.30 -14.83
CA VAL A 160 -18.81 24.20 -15.75
C VAL A 160 -19.89 23.45 -16.52
N LEU A 161 -19.57 22.26 -17.04
CA LEU A 161 -20.55 21.44 -17.76
C LEU A 161 -21.74 21.07 -16.86
N GLU A 162 -21.47 20.62 -15.63
CA GLU A 162 -22.50 20.32 -14.63
C GLU A 162 -23.35 21.55 -14.27
N LYS A 163 -22.71 22.71 -14.06
CA LYS A 163 -23.39 24.00 -13.83
C LYS A 163 -24.34 24.34 -14.98
N LEU A 164 -23.86 24.32 -16.22
CA LEU A 164 -24.66 24.67 -17.40
C LEU A 164 -25.85 23.72 -17.58
N ILE A 165 -25.66 22.41 -17.35
CA ILE A 165 -26.74 21.41 -17.41
C ILE A 165 -27.79 21.71 -16.35
N ASN A 166 -27.38 21.93 -15.09
CA ASN A 166 -28.30 22.17 -13.99
C ASN A 166 -29.05 23.51 -14.12
N GLU A 167 -28.38 24.56 -14.57
CA GLU A 167 -29.02 25.85 -14.85
C GLU A 167 -30.06 25.76 -15.96
N ARG A 168 -29.74 25.03 -17.05
CA ARG A 168 -30.70 24.84 -18.14
C ARG A 168 -31.86 23.95 -17.72
N TYR A 169 -31.59 22.90 -16.96
CA TYR A 169 -32.62 21.99 -16.44
C TYR A 169 -33.62 22.73 -15.53
N LYS A 170 -33.14 23.54 -14.59
CA LYS A 170 -34.00 24.35 -13.71
C LYS A 170 -34.95 25.24 -14.51
N LYS A 171 -34.41 26.00 -15.49
CA LYS A 171 -35.23 26.88 -16.34
C LYS A 171 -36.32 26.13 -17.09
N VAL A 172 -36.00 24.97 -17.67
CA VAL A 172 -36.98 24.15 -18.40
C VAL A 172 -38.05 23.60 -17.44
N ASN A 173 -37.65 23.21 -16.24
CA ASN A 173 -38.56 22.61 -15.26
C ASN A 173 -39.46 23.63 -14.56
N ASP A 174 -39.04 24.90 -14.49
CA ASP A 174 -39.87 26.02 -14.01
C ASP A 174 -40.89 26.50 -15.07
N GLU A 175 -40.68 26.15 -16.35
CA GLU A 175 -41.55 26.46 -17.49
C GLU A 175 -42.58 25.34 -17.80
N MET A 176 -42.44 24.16 -17.16
CA MET A 176 -43.33 23.00 -17.29
C MET A 176 -44.36 22.94 -16.17
#